data_AF-A0A0M3HJZ9-F1
#
_entry.id   AF-A0A0M3HJZ9-F1
#
_cell.length_a   1.000
_cell.length_b   1.000
_cell.length_c   1.000
_cell.angle_alpha   90.00
_cell.angle_beta   90.00
_cell.angle_gamma   90.00
#
_symmetry.space_group_name_H-M   'P 1'
#
loop_
_entity.id
_entity.type
_entity.pdbx_description
1 polymer ?
#
loop_
_entity_poly.entity_id
_entity_poly.type
_entity_poly.pdbx_seq_one_letter_code
_entity_poly.pdbx_strand_id
1 'polypeptide(L)'
;MLAVSEAAKSIYVVYKSSNMDKQLITEFVHSIVAQLGAWEKFEAGTGVMTYFYGAFQRLFINSGMRNELTKLKQTYPGYKVWVC
;
A
#
# COMPACT_ATOMS: atom_id res chain seq x y z
N MET A 1 7.51 1.86 3.68
CA MET A 1 8.82 1.55 4.27
C MET A 1 8.93 0.04 4.42
N LEU A 2 10.11 -0.52 4.24
CA LEU A 2 10.38 -1.94 4.50
C LEU A 2 11.29 -2.07 5.72
N ALA A 3 11.00 -3.01 6.60
CA ALA A 3 11.83 -3.30 7.77
C ALA A 3 11.96 -4.81 7.97
N VAL A 4 13.11 -5.27 8.46
CA VAL A 4 13.35 -6.68 8.78
C VAL A 4 13.55 -6.82 10.28
N SER A 5 12.87 -7.80 10.88
CA SER A 5 13.09 -8.23 12.26
C SER A 5 13.58 -9.67 12.26
N GLU A 6 14.85 -9.86 12.62
CA GLU A 6 15.45 -11.20 12.74
C GLU A 6 14.86 -11.97 13.92
N ALA A 7 14.67 -11.30 15.07
CA ALA A 7 14.08 -11.89 16.26
C ALA A 7 12.67 -12.45 16.01
N ALA A 8 11.85 -11.73 15.24
CA ALA A 8 10.50 -12.15 14.88
C ALA A 8 10.44 -12.97 13.57
N LYS A 9 11.57 -13.22 12.91
CA LYS A 9 11.66 -13.81 11.56
C LYS A 9 10.63 -13.23 10.59
N SER A 10 10.59 -11.90 10.52
CA SER A 10 9.52 -11.16 9.84
C SER A 10 10.04 -9.97 9.02
N ILE A 11 9.39 -9.70 7.89
CA ILE A 11 9.58 -8.51 7.04
C ILE A 11 8.29 -7.68 7.13
N TYR A 12 8.41 -6.41 7.46
CA TYR A 12 7.28 -5.49 7.59
C TYR A 12 7.22 -4.53 6.42
N VAL A 13 6.06 -4.46 5.77
CA VAL A 13 5.69 -3.43 4.79
C VAL A 13 4.81 -2.42 5.51
N VAL A 14 5.38 -1.26 5.81
CA VAL A 14 4.69 -0.22 6.59
C VAL A 14 4.27 0.93 5.68
N TYR A 15 2.98 1.20 5.62
CA TYR A 15 2.42 2.37 4.95
C TYR A 15 2.12 3.46 5.96
N LYS A 16 2.53 4.68 5.65
CA LYS A 16 2.16 5.86 6.44
C LYS A 16 1.01 6.57 5.73
N SER A 17 -0.07 6.83 6.47
CA SER A 17 -1.14 7.71 5.98
C SER A 17 -0.66 9.16 5.86
N SER A 18 -1.39 9.97 5.10
CA SER A 18 -1.18 11.40 5.09
C SER A 18 -1.41 11.99 6.49
N ASN A 19 -0.64 13.02 6.86
CA ASN A 19 -0.87 13.81 8.07
C ASN A 19 -2.08 14.76 7.86
N MET A 20 -3.20 14.24 7.35
CA MET A 20 -4.40 15.05 7.09
C MET A 20 -5.18 15.25 8.39
N ASP A 21 -5.61 16.48 8.63
CA ASP A 21 -6.54 16.80 9.73
C ASP A 21 -7.87 16.06 9.54
N LYS A 22 -8.60 15.79 10.63
CA LYS A 22 -9.88 15.07 10.62
C LYS A 22 -10.90 15.71 9.66
N GLN A 23 -10.95 17.04 9.62
CA GLN A 23 -11.84 17.76 8.71
C GLN A 23 -11.48 17.54 7.24
N LEU A 24 -10.18 17.60 6.92
CA LEU A 24 -9.66 17.30 5.57
C LEU A 24 -9.93 15.85 5.17
N ILE A 25 -9.88 14.90 6.11
CA ILE A 25 -10.25 13.49 5.85
C ILE A 25 -11.75 13.39 5.53
N THR A 26 -12.62 14.08 6.27
CA THR A 26 -14.06 14.05 6.02
C THR A 26 -14.42 14.66 4.66
N GLU A 27 -13.84 15.79 4.30
CA GLU A 27 -14.04 16.42 2.98
C GLU A 27 -13.48 15.52 1.86
N PHE A 28 -12.33 14.90 2.10
CA PHE A 28 -11.71 13.96 1.18
C PHE A 28 -12.55 12.71 0.96
N VAL A 29 -13.08 12.10 2.03
CA VAL A 29 -14.00 10.97 1.95
C VAL A 29 -15.26 11.35 1.17
N HIS A 30 -15.85 12.53 1.43
CA HIS A 30 -17.01 12.99 0.64
C HIS A 30 -16.64 13.17 -0.84
N SER A 31 -15.45 13.67 -1.16
CA SER A 31 -14.98 13.81 -2.53
C SER A 31 -14.77 12.45 -3.24
N ILE A 32 -14.21 11.45 -2.54
CA ILE A 32 -14.09 10.08 -3.06
C ILE A 32 -15.46 9.43 -3.23
N VAL A 33 -16.36 9.60 -2.26
CA VAL A 33 -17.74 9.08 -2.32
C VAL A 33 -18.47 9.71 -3.51
N ALA A 34 -18.31 11.01 -3.77
CA ALA A 34 -18.85 11.65 -4.96
C ALA A 34 -18.21 11.10 -6.27
N GLN A 35 -16.99 10.57 -6.19
CA GLN A 35 -16.27 9.90 -7.29
C GLN A 35 -16.48 8.38 -7.33
N LEU A 36 -17.46 7.81 -6.61
CA LEU A 36 -17.76 6.35 -6.57
C LEU A 36 -18.02 5.69 -7.94
N GLY A 37 -18.07 6.44 -9.04
CA GLY A 37 -18.08 5.89 -10.41
C GLY A 37 -16.68 5.59 -10.99
N ALA A 38 -15.61 6.10 -10.40
CA ALA A 38 -14.23 5.94 -10.89
C ALA A 38 -13.56 4.73 -10.22
N TRP A 39 -13.76 3.57 -10.85
CA TRP A 39 -13.12 2.32 -10.48
C TRP A 39 -12.03 1.98 -11.49
N GLU A 40 -10.83 1.72 -11.00
CA GLU A 40 -9.74 1.19 -11.79
C GLU A 40 -9.83 -0.33 -11.80
N LYS A 41 -9.57 -0.93 -12.96
CA LYS A 41 -9.44 -2.39 -13.05
C LYS A 41 -8.18 -2.80 -12.32
N PHE A 42 -8.35 -3.59 -11.27
CA PHE A 42 -7.31 -4.21 -10.50
C PHE A 42 -7.18 -5.69 -10.85
N GLU A 43 -6.14 -6.34 -10.34
CA GLU A 43 -5.85 -7.73 -10.68
C GLU A 43 -7.07 -8.65 -10.42
N ALA A 44 -7.17 -9.71 -11.23
CA ALA A 44 -8.28 -10.67 -11.22
C ALA A 44 -9.69 -10.09 -11.53
N GLY A 45 -9.78 -8.93 -12.19
CA GLY A 45 -11.06 -8.38 -12.67
C GLY A 45 -11.86 -7.63 -11.60
N THR A 46 -11.23 -7.30 -10.48
CA THR A 46 -11.84 -6.52 -9.40
C THR A 46 -11.69 -5.03 -9.66
N GLY A 47 -12.63 -4.22 -9.16
CA GLY A 47 -12.51 -2.77 -9.17
C GLY A 47 -11.87 -2.27 -7.88
N VAL A 48 -10.93 -1.33 -7.99
CA VAL A 48 -10.43 -0.56 -6.84
C VAL A 48 -10.65 0.92 -7.11
N MET A 49 -11.04 1.70 -6.09
CA MET A 49 -11.21 3.14 -6.23
C MET A 49 -9.92 3.79 -6.76
N THR A 50 -10.05 4.70 -7.73
CA THR A 50 -8.91 5.34 -8.41
C THR A 50 -7.89 5.95 -7.44
N TYR A 51 -8.35 6.51 -6.31
CA TYR A 51 -7.44 7.03 -5.29
C TYR A 51 -6.50 5.97 -4.71
N PHE A 52 -7.04 4.87 -4.19
CA PHE A 52 -6.24 3.81 -3.57
C PHE A 52 -5.37 3.10 -4.62
N TYR A 53 -5.90 2.92 -5.83
CA TYR A 53 -5.11 2.41 -6.95
C TYR A 53 -3.90 3.30 -7.24
N GLY A 54 -4.12 4.60 -7.41
CA GLY A 54 -3.04 5.56 -7.68
C GLY A 54 -2.01 5.63 -6.56
N ALA A 55 -2.46 5.60 -5.29
CA ALA A 55 -1.56 5.56 -4.14
C ALA A 55 -0.70 4.28 -4.12
N PHE A 56 -1.31 3.12 -4.36
CA PHE A 56 -0.60 1.84 -4.44
C PHE A 56 0.41 1.80 -5.59
N GLN A 57 0.01 2.25 -6.79
CA GLN A 57 0.90 2.33 -7.94
C GLN A 57 2.11 3.22 -7.64
N ARG A 58 1.92 4.40 -7.05
CA ARG A 58 3.03 5.29 -6.71
C ARG A 58 3.93 4.71 -5.62
N LEU A 59 3.36 4.21 -4.53
CA LEU A 59 4.10 3.86 -3.31
C LEU A 59 4.71 2.46 -3.35
N PHE A 60 4.05 1.49 -3.99
CA PHE A 60 4.50 0.11 -3.97
C PHE A 60 5.15 -0.31 -5.29
N ILE A 61 4.56 0.07 -6.42
CA ILE A 61 5.04 -0.32 -7.75
C ILE A 61 6.16 0.62 -8.22
N ASN A 62 5.86 1.92 -8.36
CA ASN A 62 6.74 2.89 -9.00
C ASN A 62 7.91 3.34 -8.13
N SER A 63 7.79 3.23 -6.80
CA SER A 63 8.88 3.58 -5.86
C SER A 63 10.03 2.55 -5.86
N GLY A 64 9.83 1.38 -6.45
CA GLY A 64 10.77 0.25 -6.36
C GLY A 64 10.60 -0.62 -5.11
N MET A 65 9.65 -0.29 -4.21
CA MET A 65 9.39 -1.07 -2.98
C MET A 65 9.04 -2.54 -3.27
N ARG A 66 8.30 -2.82 -4.35
CA ARG A 66 8.05 -4.20 -4.81
C ARG A 66 9.35 -4.96 -5.07
N ASN A 67 10.32 -4.33 -5.73
CA ASN A 67 11.58 -4.97 -6.10
C ASN A 67 12.43 -5.21 -4.84
N GLU A 68 12.47 -4.24 -3.93
CA GLU A 68 13.18 -4.36 -2.66
C GLU A 68 12.58 -5.47 -1.77
N LEU A 69 11.25 -5.53 -1.65
CA LEU A 69 10.58 -6.61 -0.93
C LEU A 69 10.88 -7.99 -1.55
N THR A 70 10.92 -8.07 -2.88
CA THR A 70 11.28 -9.31 -3.58
C THR A 70 12.71 -9.75 -3.24
N LYS A 71 13.67 -8.81 -3.21
CA LYS A 71 15.05 -9.10 -2.78
C LYS A 71 15.11 -9.56 -1.33
N LEU A 72 14.42 -8.88 -0.41
CA LEU A 72 14.38 -9.26 1.00
C LEU A 72 13.82 -10.67 1.21
N LYS A 73 12.79 -11.06 0.45
CA LYS A 73 12.27 -12.45 0.49
C LYS A 73 13.27 -13.49 0.01
N GLN A 74 14.16 -13.14 -0.92
CA GLN A 74 15.24 -14.03 -1.37
C GLN A 74 16.36 -14.11 -0.32
N THR A 75 16.72 -12.98 0.30
CA THR A 75 17.75 -12.92 1.35
C THR A 75 17.32 -13.61 2.63
N TYR A 76 16.04 -13.50 3.00
CA TYR A 76 15.47 -14.08 4.23
C TYR A 76 14.39 -15.12 3.91
N PRO A 77 14.78 -16.28 3.34
CA PRO A 77 13.81 -17.33 3.02
C PRO A 77 13.14 -17.83 4.30
N GLY A 78 11.82 -18.02 4.23
CA GLY A 78 11.02 -18.48 5.38
C GLY A 78 10.59 -17.38 6.36
N TYR A 79 11.01 -16.13 6.18
CA TYR A 79 10.49 -15.01 6.97
C TYR A 79 9.05 -14.67 6.55
N LYS A 80 8.19 -14.36 7.52
CA LYS A 80 6.81 -13.94 7.26
C LYS A 80 6.77 -12.48 6.81
N VAL A 81 5.89 -12.16 5.86
CA VAL A 81 5.65 -10.77 5.45
C VAL A 81 4.40 -10.25 6.14
N TRP A 82 4.52 -9.11 6.80
CA TRP A 82 3.42 -8.38 7.44
C TRP A 82 3.20 -7.06 6.72
N VAL A 83 1.94 -6.69 6.53
CA VAL A 83 1.55 -5.40 5.95
C VAL A 83 0.82 -4.61 7.02
N CYS A 84 1.28 -3.40 7.30
CA CYS A 84 0.82 -2.55 8.40
C CYS A 84 0.61 -1.10 7.94
#